data_AF-A0A960T2B7-F1
#
_entry.id   AF-A0A960T2B7-F1
#
_cell.length_a   1.000
_cell.length_b   1.000
_cell.length_c   1.000
_cell.angle_alpha   90.00
_cell.angle_beta   90.00
_cell.angle_gamma   90.00
#
_symmetry.space_group_name_H-M   'P 1'
#
loop_
_entity.id
_entity.type
_entity.pdbx_description
1 polymer ?
#
loop_
_entity_poly.entity_id
_entity_poly.type
_entity_poly.pdbx_seq_one_letter_code
_entity_poly.pdbx_strand_id
1 'polypeptide(L)'
;MKPIRFHLPAFLGLALILHPTSSRAALAWDGSVDGISAYTEANWTQNAGGSPASNTINPNTLIANNATLTGGEIVISGGVGTPSAIGGPFLVGTNNLTISNGKLAAGGSTSGTDASPLLVAQGSILTISGGAAVETNGIADFNRIVVNGGSIDLRGTSGINFGAAAGADPTMLITDGATVDAQFISAASAPDDLAVTLTGGSTLIFNGSGNPLNTLTVDILDEDSRLRLTNEVFNNGSGSGFEPEHASKVTFNGAALVFGTDPFTPEIGDNALATQIN
;
A
#
# COMPACT_ATOMS: atom_id res chain seq x y z
N MET A 1 53.30 9.04 39.06
CA MET A 1 52.10 9.90 38.99
C MET A 1 51.12 9.24 38.03
N LYS A 2 49.94 8.82 38.51
CA LYS A 2 48.90 8.19 37.67
C LYS A 2 48.00 9.27 37.06
N PRO A 3 47.61 9.19 35.77
CA PRO A 3 46.71 10.16 35.18
C PRO A 3 45.26 9.90 35.62
N ILE A 4 44.60 10.95 36.10
CA ILE A 4 43.18 10.96 36.43
C ILE A 4 42.40 11.08 35.11
N ARG A 5 41.57 10.08 34.78
CA ARG A 5 40.63 10.14 33.65
C ARG A 5 39.29 10.69 34.13
N PHE A 6 38.89 11.85 33.63
CA PHE A 6 37.53 12.35 33.77
C PHE A 6 36.63 11.69 32.73
N HIS A 7 35.58 11.00 33.17
CA HIS A 7 34.47 10.60 32.32
C HIS A 7 33.48 11.76 32.24
N LEU A 8 33.24 12.29 31.04
CA LEU A 8 32.07 13.11 30.75
C LEU A 8 30.89 12.17 30.43
N PRO A 9 29.68 12.39 30.97
CA PRO A 9 28.50 11.65 30.56
C PRO A 9 28.08 12.06 29.15
N ALA A 10 27.74 11.06 28.33
CA ALA A 10 27.17 11.25 27.01
C ALA A 10 25.85 12.02 27.11
N PHE A 11 25.79 13.19 26.48
CA PHE A 11 24.53 13.91 26.27
C PHE A 11 23.66 13.10 25.33
N LEU A 12 22.55 12.60 25.86
CA LEU A 12 21.45 12.00 25.12
C LEU A 12 20.84 13.09 24.24
N GLY A 13 21.13 13.05 22.93
CA GLY A 13 20.52 13.92 21.95
C GLY A 13 19.04 13.58 21.80
N LEU A 14 18.18 14.38 22.40
CA LEU A 14 16.74 14.37 22.17
C LEU A 14 16.52 14.73 20.69
N ALA A 15 16.22 13.73 19.86
CA ALA A 15 15.75 13.95 18.49
C ALA A 15 14.40 14.67 18.57
N LEU A 16 14.44 15.99 18.40
CA LEU A 16 13.24 16.80 18.22
C LEU A 16 12.59 16.34 16.91
N ILE A 17 11.56 15.48 17.04
CA ILE A 17 10.66 15.14 15.93
C ILE A 17 9.91 16.44 15.60
N LEU A 18 10.47 17.20 14.67
CA LEU A 18 9.75 18.24 13.95
C LEU A 18 8.55 17.55 13.31
N HIS A 19 7.37 17.78 13.88
CA HIS A 19 6.14 17.35 13.26
C HIS A 19 6.05 18.11 11.92
N PRO A 20 6.02 17.42 10.77
CA PRO A 20 5.79 18.11 9.51
C PRO A 20 4.47 18.86 9.65
N THR A 21 4.51 20.18 9.44
CA THR A 21 3.29 20.96 9.29
C THR A 21 2.53 20.34 8.14
N SER A 22 1.40 19.69 8.41
CA SER A 22 0.55 19.09 7.40
C SER A 22 0.27 20.14 6.33
N SER A 23 0.77 19.93 5.11
CA SER A 23 0.30 20.68 3.95
C SER A 23 -1.20 20.53 3.93
N ARG A 24 -1.96 21.63 4.03
CA ARG A 24 -3.43 21.52 4.02
C ARG A 24 -3.84 20.83 2.72
N ALA A 25 -4.69 19.81 2.83
CA ALA A 25 -5.26 19.10 1.70
C ALA A 25 -5.74 20.08 0.63
N ALA A 26 -5.25 19.93 -0.59
CA ALA A 26 -5.66 20.73 -1.74
C ALA A 26 -7.13 20.44 -2.09
N LEU A 27 -7.59 19.23 -1.80
CA LEU A 27 -8.95 18.77 -2.01
C LEU A 27 -9.34 17.77 -0.90
N ALA A 28 -10.47 17.96 -0.23
CA ALA A 28 -10.93 17.11 0.86
C ALA A 28 -12.40 16.70 0.68
N TRP A 29 -12.70 15.42 0.90
CA TRP A 29 -14.04 14.85 0.93
C TRP A 29 -14.28 14.19 2.30
N ASP A 30 -15.40 14.52 2.92
CA ASP A 30 -15.78 14.03 4.25
C ASP A 30 -17.02 13.12 4.25
N GLY A 31 -17.67 12.94 3.09
CA GLY A 31 -18.87 12.11 2.95
C GLY A 31 -20.03 12.52 3.85
N SER A 32 -20.08 13.78 4.30
CA SER A 32 -21.03 14.26 5.32
C SER A 32 -22.50 14.38 4.89
N VAL A 33 -22.80 14.23 3.60
CA VAL A 33 -24.16 14.39 3.04
C VAL A 33 -24.90 13.06 3.04
N ASP A 34 -24.51 12.14 2.17
CA ASP A 34 -25.06 10.79 2.06
C ASP A 34 -23.97 9.72 1.98
N GLY A 35 -22.72 10.10 1.65
CA GLY A 35 -21.55 9.22 1.67
C GLY A 35 -21.65 8.08 0.64
N ILE A 36 -22.38 8.31 -0.43
CA ILE A 36 -22.69 7.37 -1.51
C ILE A 36 -21.61 7.39 -2.61
N SER A 37 -21.08 8.56 -2.98
CA SER A 37 -20.00 8.64 -3.97
C SER A 37 -19.26 9.98 -3.95
N ALA A 38 -17.93 9.86 -3.87
CA ALA A 38 -17.00 10.97 -4.07
C ALA A 38 -17.05 11.55 -5.50
N TYR A 39 -17.77 10.96 -6.45
CA TYR A 39 -17.98 11.54 -7.78
C TYR A 39 -19.26 12.38 -7.86
N THR A 40 -20.33 11.98 -7.17
CA THR A 40 -21.65 12.61 -7.33
C THR A 40 -21.96 13.66 -6.28
N GLU A 41 -21.30 13.61 -5.12
CA GLU A 41 -21.59 14.51 -4.02
C GLU A 41 -20.88 15.86 -4.14
N ALA A 42 -21.65 16.92 -3.92
CA ALA A 42 -21.19 18.31 -3.94
C ALA A 42 -20.54 18.77 -2.61
N ASN A 43 -19.74 17.91 -1.97
CA ASN A 43 -19.13 18.12 -0.65
C ASN A 43 -17.60 18.08 -0.67
N TRP A 44 -16.99 18.17 -1.85
CA TRP A 44 -15.57 18.46 -1.95
C TRP A 44 -15.26 19.87 -1.47
N THR A 45 -14.39 19.99 -0.48
CA THR A 45 -13.87 21.26 0.02
C THR A 45 -12.41 21.41 -0.42
N GLN A 46 -12.04 22.52 -1.05
CA GLN A 46 -10.62 22.84 -1.28
C GLN A 46 -10.13 23.82 -0.21
N ASN A 47 -8.94 23.59 0.33
CA ASN A 47 -8.27 24.58 1.18
C ASN A 47 -7.49 25.62 0.35
N ALA A 48 -8.07 26.16 -0.73
CA ALA A 48 -7.48 27.26 -1.50
C ALA A 48 -8.45 27.99 -2.48
N GLY A 49 -9.76 27.70 -2.45
CA GLY A 49 -10.76 28.52 -3.18
C GLY A 49 -11.09 28.12 -4.61
N GLY A 50 -10.74 26.91 -5.06
CA GLY A 50 -11.38 26.28 -6.22
C GLY A 50 -12.36 25.18 -5.79
N SER A 51 -13.14 24.64 -6.71
CA SER A 51 -13.80 23.35 -6.58
C SER A 51 -13.55 22.60 -7.90
N PRO A 52 -13.58 21.26 -7.98
CA PRO A 52 -13.87 20.61 -9.26
C PRO A 52 -15.07 21.30 -9.92
N ALA A 53 -15.04 21.52 -11.24
CA ALA A 53 -16.17 22.16 -11.91
C ALA A 53 -17.46 21.37 -11.57
N SER A 54 -18.47 22.05 -11.00
CA SER A 54 -19.73 21.48 -10.50
C SER A 54 -19.69 20.77 -9.14
N ASN A 55 -18.62 20.89 -8.34
CA ASN A 55 -18.43 20.18 -7.06
C ASN A 55 -18.42 18.65 -7.19
N THR A 56 -18.27 18.13 -8.40
CA THR A 56 -18.24 16.70 -8.72
C THR A 56 -16.90 16.36 -9.36
N ILE A 57 -16.32 15.21 -9.03
CA ILE A 57 -15.25 14.63 -9.85
C ILE A 57 -15.94 13.86 -10.98
N ASN A 58 -15.43 13.94 -12.21
CA ASN A 58 -15.89 13.09 -13.29
C ASN A 58 -15.05 11.80 -13.30
N PRO A 59 -15.67 10.60 -13.39
CA PRO A 59 -14.90 9.38 -13.62
C PRO A 59 -14.09 9.52 -14.91
N ASN A 60 -12.92 8.89 -14.95
CA ASN A 60 -11.99 8.97 -16.10
C ASN A 60 -11.36 10.35 -16.36
N THR A 61 -11.61 11.35 -15.50
CA THR A 61 -10.98 12.67 -15.62
C THR A 61 -9.88 12.82 -14.59
N LEU A 62 -8.70 13.24 -15.06
CA LEU A 62 -7.57 13.55 -14.21
C LEU A 62 -7.92 14.70 -13.24
N ILE A 63 -7.80 14.45 -11.94
CA ILE A 63 -8.08 15.47 -10.91
C ILE A 63 -7.06 16.63 -10.97
N ALA A 64 -5.93 16.44 -11.67
CA ALA A 64 -4.88 17.44 -11.88
C ALA A 64 -5.20 18.53 -12.94
N ASN A 65 -6.32 18.47 -13.67
CA ASN A 65 -6.63 19.46 -14.72
C ASN A 65 -7.15 20.81 -14.19
N ASN A 66 -7.29 20.99 -12.88
CA ASN A 66 -7.42 22.32 -12.29
C ASN A 66 -6.00 22.82 -11.99
N ALA A 67 -5.53 23.85 -12.69
CA ALA A 67 -4.13 24.33 -12.66
C ALA A 67 -3.57 24.72 -11.27
N THR A 68 -4.39 24.63 -10.22
CA THR A 68 -4.07 24.88 -8.82
C THR A 68 -3.88 23.60 -7.97
N LEU A 69 -4.17 22.41 -8.51
CA LEU A 69 -4.13 21.12 -7.79
C LEU A 69 -3.04 20.17 -8.32
N THR A 70 -1.91 20.67 -8.81
CA THR A 70 -0.79 19.81 -9.24
C THR A 70 0.22 19.70 -8.10
N GLY A 71 0.57 18.47 -7.68
CA GLY A 71 1.50 18.24 -6.57
C GLY A 71 0.93 18.52 -5.17
N GLY A 72 -0.40 18.55 -5.01
CA GLY A 72 -1.09 18.72 -3.73
C GLY A 72 -1.49 17.39 -3.08
N GLU A 73 -2.31 17.47 -2.03
CA GLU A 73 -2.87 16.31 -1.33
C GLU A 73 -4.40 16.26 -1.50
N ILE A 74 -4.92 15.09 -1.86
CA ILE A 74 -6.35 14.75 -1.86
C ILE A 74 -6.62 13.95 -0.59
N VAL A 75 -7.61 14.34 0.21
CA VAL A 75 -7.99 13.65 1.44
C VAL A 75 -9.42 13.12 1.36
N ILE A 76 -9.60 11.84 1.67
CA ILE A 76 -10.88 11.17 1.88
C ILE A 76 -10.95 10.79 3.36
N SER A 77 -11.82 11.46 4.12
CA SER A 77 -11.83 11.41 5.59
C SER A 77 -13.14 10.95 6.22
N GLY A 78 -14.11 10.56 5.40
CA GLY A 78 -15.41 10.08 5.85
C GLY A 78 -16.13 9.26 4.80
N GLY A 79 -17.42 8.99 5.02
CA GLY A 79 -18.25 8.11 4.19
C GLY A 79 -18.45 6.73 4.84
N VAL A 80 -19.68 6.47 5.33
CA VAL A 80 -20.11 5.14 5.82
C VAL A 80 -20.50 4.20 4.67
N GLY A 81 -20.72 4.75 3.49
CA GLY A 81 -20.94 4.03 2.25
C GLY A 81 -19.65 3.89 1.44
N THR A 82 -19.65 2.98 0.48
CA THR A 82 -18.62 2.87 -0.57
C THR A 82 -18.58 4.20 -1.34
N PRO A 83 -17.55 5.07 -1.25
CA PRO A 83 -17.36 6.13 -2.23
C PRO A 83 -17.05 5.39 -3.52
N SER A 84 -18.10 5.20 -4.29
CA SER A 84 -18.08 4.27 -5.40
C SER A 84 -17.62 5.04 -6.62
N ALA A 85 -16.52 4.60 -7.25
CA ALA A 85 -16.22 5.02 -8.61
C ALA A 85 -17.18 4.29 -9.55
N ILE A 86 -18.42 4.75 -9.62
CA ILE A 86 -19.40 4.19 -10.55
C ILE A 86 -18.95 4.64 -11.95
N GLY A 87 -18.26 3.75 -12.69
CA GLY A 87 -18.07 3.90 -14.14
C GLY A 87 -16.68 4.30 -14.65
N GLY A 88 -15.60 4.20 -13.87
CA GLY A 88 -14.24 4.38 -14.39
C GLY A 88 -13.15 4.59 -13.33
N PRO A 89 -11.86 4.58 -13.70
CA PRO A 89 -10.72 4.87 -12.82
C PRO A 89 -10.82 6.18 -12.01
N PHE A 90 -10.21 6.14 -10.83
CA PHE A 90 -9.95 7.31 -9.98
C PHE A 90 -8.54 7.83 -10.30
N LEU A 91 -8.48 8.91 -11.07
CA LEU A 91 -7.24 9.47 -11.61
C LEU A 91 -6.74 10.63 -10.74
N VAL A 92 -5.80 10.34 -9.85
CA VAL A 92 -5.21 11.28 -8.87
C VAL A 92 -4.23 12.26 -9.54
N GLY A 93 -3.60 11.83 -10.63
CA GLY A 93 -2.51 12.57 -11.29
C GLY A 93 -1.28 12.64 -10.39
N THR A 94 -0.63 13.79 -10.33
CA THR A 94 0.59 13.99 -9.53
C THR A 94 0.31 14.29 -8.05
N ASN A 95 -0.94 14.21 -7.60
CA ASN A 95 -1.31 14.47 -6.21
C ASN A 95 -1.05 13.25 -5.32
N ASN A 96 -0.75 13.50 -4.05
CA ASN A 96 -0.86 12.47 -3.03
C ASN A 96 -2.34 12.21 -2.72
N LEU A 97 -2.67 10.97 -2.39
CA LEU A 97 -4.00 10.57 -1.95
C LEU A 97 -3.91 10.00 -0.54
N THR A 98 -4.65 10.58 0.39
CA THR A 98 -4.79 10.12 1.76
C THR A 98 -6.25 9.70 2.01
N ILE A 99 -6.44 8.51 2.56
CA ILE A 99 -7.75 7.95 2.93
C ILE A 99 -7.67 7.58 4.41
N SER A 100 -8.35 8.31 5.29
CA SER A 100 -8.07 8.25 6.73
C SER A 100 -9.22 7.75 7.59
N ASN A 101 -10.45 7.65 7.06
CA ASN A 101 -11.65 7.19 7.80
C ASN A 101 -12.82 6.93 6.82
N GLY A 102 -12.64 6.05 5.85
CA GLY A 102 -13.68 5.77 4.86
C GLY A 102 -13.33 4.58 3.99
N LYS A 103 -14.30 4.12 3.22
CA LYS A 103 -14.05 3.18 2.14
C LYS A 103 -13.65 3.97 0.89
N LEU A 104 -13.01 3.38 -0.11
CA LEU A 104 -12.96 3.87 -1.50
C LEU A 104 -13.19 2.63 -2.34
N ALA A 105 -14.37 2.52 -2.94
CA ALA A 105 -14.70 1.37 -3.76
C ALA A 105 -14.65 1.81 -5.22
N ALA A 106 -13.56 1.58 -5.92
CA ALA A 106 -13.59 1.89 -7.34
C ALA A 106 -14.47 0.80 -8.01
N GLY A 107 -15.63 1.19 -8.55
CA GLY A 107 -16.69 0.29 -9.04
C GLY A 107 -16.43 -0.37 -10.40
N GLY A 108 -16.39 -1.70 -10.38
CA GLY A 108 -16.59 -2.61 -11.52
C GLY A 108 -17.50 -3.74 -11.05
N SER A 109 -18.28 -4.34 -11.96
CA SER A 109 -19.21 -5.41 -11.61
C SER A 109 -18.53 -6.50 -10.77
N THR A 110 -19.24 -7.07 -9.78
CA THR A 110 -18.80 -8.28 -9.06
C THR A 110 -18.66 -9.51 -9.97
N SER A 111 -19.01 -9.36 -11.27
CA SER A 111 -18.84 -10.38 -12.31
C SER A 111 -17.57 -10.15 -13.14
N GLY A 112 -16.41 -10.50 -12.58
CA GLY A 112 -15.28 -11.20 -13.22
C GLY A 112 -14.66 -10.79 -14.58
N THR A 113 -15.14 -9.81 -15.35
CA THR A 113 -14.60 -9.53 -16.70
C THR A 113 -14.52 -8.06 -17.12
N ASP A 114 -15.04 -7.12 -16.33
CA ASP A 114 -14.97 -5.70 -16.69
C ASP A 114 -13.66 -5.07 -16.23
N ALA A 115 -12.82 -4.75 -17.21
CA ALA A 115 -11.61 -3.96 -17.08
C ALA A 115 -11.93 -2.50 -16.74
N SER A 116 -12.37 -2.23 -15.51
CA SER A 116 -12.26 -0.94 -14.79
C SER A 116 -12.98 -1.09 -13.46
N PRO A 117 -12.47 -0.50 -12.38
CA PRO A 117 -11.64 0.69 -12.34
C PRO A 117 -10.33 0.54 -11.56
N LEU A 118 -9.39 1.38 -11.94
CA LEU A 118 -8.03 1.44 -11.43
C LEU A 118 -7.90 2.71 -10.58
N LEU A 119 -7.25 2.63 -9.43
CA LEU A 119 -6.77 3.81 -8.72
C LEU A 119 -5.41 4.18 -9.30
N VAL A 120 -5.29 5.32 -9.98
CA VAL A 120 -4.11 5.68 -10.78
C VAL A 120 -3.54 7.02 -10.34
N ALA A 121 -2.22 7.08 -10.18
CA ALA A 121 -1.47 8.32 -9.96
C ALA A 121 -0.43 8.56 -11.08
N GLN A 122 0.46 9.52 -10.87
CA GLN A 122 1.63 9.80 -11.71
C GLN A 122 2.82 10.10 -10.80
N GLY A 123 3.35 9.06 -10.16
CA GLY A 123 4.53 9.14 -9.30
C GLY A 123 4.26 9.74 -7.92
N SER A 124 3.11 9.42 -7.32
CA SER A 124 2.65 10.04 -6.06
C SER A 124 2.60 9.05 -4.89
N ILE A 125 2.12 9.52 -3.74
CA ILE A 125 1.96 8.73 -2.52
C ILE A 125 0.49 8.39 -2.29
N LEU A 126 0.19 7.12 -2.03
CA LEU A 126 -1.08 6.65 -1.48
C LEU A 126 -0.91 6.38 0.02
N THR A 127 -1.73 6.99 0.86
CA THR A 127 -1.79 6.73 2.30
C THR A 127 -3.19 6.26 2.65
N ILE A 128 -3.30 5.09 3.30
CA ILE A 128 -4.55 4.53 3.80
C ILE A 128 -4.37 4.35 5.30
N SER A 129 -5.29 4.88 6.10
CA SER A 129 -5.16 4.85 7.56
C SER A 129 -6.49 4.83 8.29
N GLY A 130 -6.45 4.57 9.61
CA GLY A 130 -7.61 4.75 10.49
C GLY A 130 -8.78 3.81 10.19
N GLY A 131 -8.51 2.57 9.80
CA GLY A 131 -9.54 1.61 9.41
C GLY A 131 -10.13 1.85 8.02
N ALA A 132 -9.58 2.80 7.25
CA ALA A 132 -10.00 3.02 5.87
C ALA A 132 -9.76 1.79 4.99
N ALA A 133 -10.59 1.61 3.97
CA ALA A 133 -10.53 0.47 3.06
C ALA A 133 -10.52 0.93 1.60
N VAL A 134 -9.66 0.37 0.76
CA VAL A 134 -9.66 0.54 -0.69
C VAL A 134 -10.05 -0.78 -1.35
N GLU A 135 -11.16 -0.79 -2.06
CA GLU A 135 -11.64 -1.93 -2.84
C GLU A 135 -11.68 -1.56 -4.33
N THR A 136 -10.76 -2.07 -5.14
CA THR A 136 -10.58 -1.63 -6.53
C THR A 136 -10.09 -2.77 -7.41
N ASN A 137 -10.24 -2.68 -8.73
CA ASN A 137 -9.72 -3.69 -9.67
C ASN A 137 -8.25 -3.37 -10.05
N GLY A 138 -7.48 -2.90 -9.08
CA GLY A 138 -6.06 -2.57 -9.23
C GLY A 138 -5.69 -1.17 -8.76
N ILE A 139 -4.39 -0.99 -8.53
CA ILE A 139 -3.75 0.27 -8.20
C ILE A 139 -2.56 0.44 -9.14
N ALA A 140 -2.33 1.64 -9.67
CA ALA A 140 -1.23 1.90 -10.58
C ALA A 140 -0.56 3.25 -10.35
N ASP A 141 0.71 3.31 -10.73
CA ASP A 141 1.50 4.53 -10.93
C ASP A 141 1.75 5.39 -9.68
N PHE A 142 1.58 4.81 -8.49
CA PHE A 142 2.13 5.38 -7.26
C PHE A 142 3.60 5.00 -7.13
N ASN A 143 4.40 5.88 -6.53
CA ASN A 143 5.78 5.58 -6.12
C ASN A 143 5.81 5.02 -4.70
N ARG A 144 4.86 5.41 -3.85
CA ARG A 144 4.81 4.96 -2.47
C ARG A 144 3.41 4.64 -2.05
N ILE A 145 3.24 3.50 -1.39
CA ILE A 145 1.97 3.10 -0.76
C ILE A 145 2.22 2.87 0.72
N VAL A 146 1.43 3.53 1.56
CA VAL A 146 1.44 3.38 3.02
C VAL A 146 0.06 2.93 3.46
N VAL A 147 -0.02 1.77 4.11
CA VAL A 147 -1.26 1.24 4.69
C VAL A 147 -1.05 1.09 6.19
N ASN A 148 -1.71 1.91 6.98
CA ASN A 148 -1.55 2.00 8.44
C ASN A 148 -2.90 1.72 9.13
N GLY A 149 -3.10 0.48 9.59
CA GLY A 149 -4.36 0.06 10.20
C GLY A 149 -5.59 0.20 9.29
N GLY A 150 -5.39 0.13 7.97
CA GLY A 150 -6.46 0.09 6.97
C GLY A 150 -6.36 -1.16 6.08
N SER A 151 -7.11 -1.20 4.98
CA SER A 151 -7.07 -2.32 4.03
C SER A 151 -7.02 -1.92 2.57
N ILE A 152 -6.39 -2.77 1.76
CA ILE A 152 -6.51 -2.83 0.30
C ILE A 152 -7.04 -4.21 -0.06
N ASP A 153 -8.10 -4.28 -0.85
CA ASP A 153 -8.64 -5.51 -1.43
C ASP A 153 -8.83 -5.32 -2.93
N LEU A 154 -8.05 -6.08 -3.72
CA LEU A 154 -8.08 -6.03 -5.19
C LEU A 154 -9.03 -7.03 -5.85
N ARG A 155 -9.95 -7.62 -5.07
CA ARG A 155 -11.01 -8.53 -5.55
C ARG A 155 -10.50 -9.73 -6.35
N GLY A 156 -9.28 -10.18 -6.05
CA GLY A 156 -8.73 -11.48 -6.45
C GLY A 156 -8.19 -11.63 -7.88
N THR A 157 -8.37 -10.66 -8.78
CA THR A 157 -7.87 -10.77 -10.18
C THR A 157 -6.98 -9.61 -10.62
N SER A 158 -6.65 -8.71 -9.70
CA SER A 158 -5.92 -7.47 -10.02
C SER A 158 -4.70 -7.28 -9.14
N GLY A 159 -3.74 -6.50 -9.63
CA GLY A 159 -2.47 -6.24 -8.95
C GLY A 159 -2.22 -4.77 -8.65
N ILE A 160 -1.12 -4.51 -7.96
CA ILE A 160 -0.58 -3.17 -7.71
C ILE A 160 0.63 -2.98 -8.61
N ASN A 161 0.60 -1.96 -9.47
CA ASN A 161 1.70 -1.63 -10.37
C ASN A 161 2.31 -0.29 -9.98
N PHE A 162 3.49 -0.29 -9.39
CA PHE A 162 4.20 0.94 -9.07
C PHE A 162 4.71 1.62 -10.35
N GLY A 163 4.53 2.94 -10.39
CA GLY A 163 5.00 3.76 -11.49
C GLY A 163 6.50 4.00 -11.38
N ALA A 164 7.22 3.92 -12.50
CA ALA A 164 8.62 4.35 -12.55
C ALA A 164 8.70 5.86 -12.79
N ALA A 165 8.41 6.68 -11.77
CA ALA A 165 8.94 8.04 -11.83
C ALA A 165 10.47 7.94 -11.82
N ALA A 166 11.13 8.54 -12.80
CA ALA A 166 12.58 8.43 -12.94
C ALA A 166 13.30 8.85 -11.64
N GLY A 167 14.05 7.91 -11.05
CA GLY A 167 14.81 8.14 -9.81
C GLY A 167 14.00 8.05 -8.50
N ALA A 168 12.75 7.58 -8.55
CA ALA A 168 12.01 7.23 -7.33
C ALA A 168 12.18 5.74 -7.03
N ASP A 169 12.53 5.42 -5.79
CA ASP A 169 12.56 4.04 -5.28
C ASP A 169 11.14 3.65 -4.84
N PRO A 170 10.48 2.71 -5.53
CA PRO A 170 9.12 2.34 -5.18
C PRO A 170 9.12 1.61 -3.84
N THR A 171 8.21 2.02 -2.94
CA THR A 171 8.12 1.44 -1.59
C THR A 171 6.69 1.19 -1.15
N MET A 172 6.49 0.09 -0.44
CA MET A 172 5.24 -0.20 0.27
C MET A 172 5.51 -0.41 1.75
N LEU A 173 4.76 0.28 2.60
CA LEU A 173 4.79 0.08 4.05
C LEU A 173 3.40 -0.35 4.53
N ILE A 174 3.32 -1.51 5.18
CA ILE A 174 2.11 -2.06 5.75
C ILE A 174 2.31 -2.14 7.27
N THR A 175 1.45 -1.48 8.04
CA THR A 175 1.66 -1.28 9.48
C THR A 175 0.35 -1.27 10.27
N ASP A 176 0.44 -1.33 11.59
CA ASP A 176 -0.65 -1.15 12.55
C ASP A 176 -1.88 -2.05 12.29
N GLY A 177 -1.65 -3.33 11.98
CA GLY A 177 -2.70 -4.32 11.71
C GLY A 177 -3.33 -4.22 10.32
N ALA A 178 -2.74 -3.43 9.42
CA ALA A 178 -3.24 -3.30 8.06
C ALA A 178 -3.21 -4.61 7.27
N THR A 179 -4.10 -4.71 6.27
CA THR A 179 -4.15 -5.85 5.34
C THR A 179 -4.09 -5.39 3.89
N VAL A 180 -3.24 -6.03 3.08
CA VAL A 180 -3.20 -5.84 1.63
C VAL A 180 -3.46 -7.17 0.95
N ASP A 181 -4.48 -7.24 0.10
CA ASP A 181 -4.84 -8.39 -0.71
C ASP A 181 -4.72 -8.03 -2.20
N ALA A 182 -3.79 -8.68 -2.88
CA ALA A 182 -3.50 -8.47 -4.29
C ALA A 182 -3.20 -9.79 -5.01
N GLN A 183 -3.37 -9.84 -6.34
CA GLN A 183 -2.93 -10.98 -7.13
C GLN A 183 -1.40 -10.97 -7.30
N PHE A 184 -0.84 -9.79 -7.59
CA PHE A 184 0.58 -9.53 -7.75
C PHE A 184 0.87 -8.07 -7.39
N ILE A 185 2.12 -7.79 -7.06
CA ILE A 185 2.63 -6.44 -6.89
C ILE A 185 3.86 -6.33 -7.77
N SER A 186 3.93 -5.30 -8.61
CA SER A 186 5.05 -5.10 -9.52
C SER A 186 5.53 -3.66 -9.55
N ALA A 187 6.77 -3.47 -9.99
CA ALA A 187 7.32 -2.18 -10.35
C ALA A 187 7.80 -2.25 -11.81
N ALA A 188 7.72 -1.12 -12.53
CA ALA A 188 8.12 -1.05 -13.94
C ALA A 188 9.64 -1.11 -14.16
N SER A 189 10.44 -1.05 -13.08
CA SER A 189 11.90 -1.13 -13.11
C SER A 189 12.39 -2.57 -12.81
N ALA A 190 13.71 -2.78 -12.71
CA ALA A 190 14.36 -4.09 -12.69
C ALA A 190 13.81 -5.02 -11.57
N PRO A 191 14.02 -6.35 -11.67
CA PRO A 191 13.71 -7.26 -10.57
C PRO A 191 14.35 -6.76 -9.27
N ASP A 192 13.57 -6.78 -8.19
CA ASP A 192 13.92 -6.36 -6.82
C ASP A 192 13.94 -4.85 -6.52
N ASP A 193 13.47 -4.00 -7.44
CA ASP A 193 13.44 -2.55 -7.22
C ASP A 193 12.35 -2.08 -6.24
N LEU A 194 11.36 -2.92 -5.92
CA LEU A 194 10.32 -2.62 -4.95
C LEU A 194 10.62 -3.23 -3.58
N ALA A 195 10.72 -2.38 -2.56
CA ALA A 195 10.79 -2.81 -1.17
C ALA A 195 9.41 -2.77 -0.50
N VAL A 196 8.97 -3.89 0.06
CA VAL A 196 7.76 -4.00 0.88
C VAL A 196 8.16 -4.28 2.33
N THR A 197 7.64 -3.50 3.26
CA THR A 197 7.90 -3.68 4.70
C THR A 197 6.59 -3.97 5.44
N LEU A 198 6.59 -5.01 6.27
CA LEU A 198 5.49 -5.38 7.16
C LEU A 198 5.88 -5.17 8.61
N THR A 199 5.01 -4.48 9.36
CA THR A 199 5.12 -4.37 10.82
C THR A 199 3.75 -4.14 11.48
N GLY A 200 3.69 -4.03 12.81
CA GLY A 200 2.50 -3.80 13.60
C GLY A 200 1.45 -4.92 13.49
N GLY A 201 1.83 -6.18 13.29
CA GLY A 201 0.88 -7.28 13.11
C GLY A 201 0.09 -7.20 11.79
N SER A 202 0.71 -6.67 10.74
CA SER A 202 0.06 -6.49 9.43
C SER A 202 0.11 -7.74 8.55
N THR A 203 -0.72 -7.78 7.52
CA THR A 203 -0.79 -8.93 6.59
C THR A 203 -0.69 -8.48 5.14
N LEU A 204 0.18 -9.15 4.38
CA LEU A 204 0.24 -9.09 2.92
C LEU A 204 -0.19 -10.44 2.34
N ILE A 205 -1.17 -10.43 1.44
CA ILE A 205 -1.73 -11.61 0.81
C ILE A 205 -1.53 -11.51 -0.70
N PHE A 206 -0.92 -12.55 -1.27
CA PHE A 206 -0.89 -12.79 -2.69
C PHE A 206 -1.82 -13.94 -3.05
N ASN A 207 -2.86 -13.61 -3.83
CA ASN A 207 -3.86 -14.55 -4.30
C ASN A 207 -3.68 -14.94 -5.78
N GLY A 208 -2.58 -14.52 -6.41
CA GLY A 208 -2.19 -14.92 -7.75
C GLY A 208 -1.53 -16.29 -7.80
N SER A 209 -1.32 -16.77 -9.02
CA SER A 209 -0.42 -17.88 -9.32
C SER A 209 0.85 -17.35 -9.99
N GLY A 210 1.88 -18.18 -10.10
CA GLY A 210 3.18 -17.79 -10.65
C GLY A 210 4.15 -17.32 -9.56
N ASN A 211 5.03 -16.37 -9.88
CA ASN A 211 5.97 -15.77 -8.95
C ASN A 211 5.52 -14.32 -8.63
N PRO A 212 4.74 -14.10 -7.54
CA PRO A 212 4.27 -12.79 -7.11
C PRO A 212 5.38 -11.94 -6.49
N LEU A 213 6.55 -12.51 -6.20
CA LEU A 213 7.72 -11.82 -5.64
C LEU A 213 8.74 -11.45 -6.72
N ASN A 214 8.45 -11.64 -8.01
CA ASN A 214 9.44 -11.52 -9.09
C ASN A 214 10.14 -10.15 -9.15
N THR A 215 9.45 -9.07 -8.74
CA THR A 215 9.98 -7.70 -8.83
C THR A 215 10.09 -7.00 -7.47
N LEU A 216 10.01 -7.74 -6.36
CA LEU A 216 10.01 -7.11 -5.04
C LEU A 216 10.72 -7.95 -3.98
N THR A 217 11.12 -7.25 -2.92
CA THR A 217 11.57 -7.85 -1.66
C THR A 217 10.58 -7.53 -0.55
N VAL A 218 10.47 -8.43 0.43
CA VAL A 218 9.58 -8.31 1.58
C VAL A 218 10.40 -8.40 2.86
N ASP A 219 10.39 -7.36 3.68
CA ASP A 219 10.99 -7.36 5.01
C ASP A 219 9.91 -7.37 6.09
N ILE A 220 9.94 -8.39 6.95
CA ILE A 220 9.01 -8.58 8.06
C ILE A 220 9.73 -8.15 9.34
N LEU A 221 9.23 -7.12 10.02
CA LEU A 221 9.92 -6.50 11.15
C LEU A 221 9.42 -6.96 12.53
N ASP A 222 8.36 -7.75 12.60
CA ASP A 222 7.85 -8.32 13.85
C ASP A 222 7.21 -9.69 13.68
N GLU A 223 7.04 -10.37 14.82
CA GLU A 223 6.58 -11.76 14.90
C GLU A 223 5.09 -11.94 14.59
N ASP A 224 4.31 -10.86 14.60
CA ASP A 224 2.86 -10.91 14.40
C ASP A 224 2.46 -10.61 12.95
N SER A 225 3.35 -10.01 12.16
CA SER A 225 3.11 -9.74 10.75
C SER A 225 3.19 -11.01 9.89
N ARG A 226 2.46 -11.02 8.78
CA ARG A 226 2.24 -12.22 7.95
C ARG A 226 2.37 -11.91 6.46
N LEU A 227 3.19 -12.69 5.77
CA LEU A 227 3.15 -12.83 4.32
C LEU A 227 2.42 -14.13 3.98
N ARG A 228 1.41 -14.07 3.11
CA ARG A 228 0.62 -15.22 2.66
C ARG A 228 0.66 -15.35 1.14
N LEU A 229 1.08 -16.51 0.65
CA LEU A 229 1.09 -16.87 -0.76
C LEU A 229 0.02 -17.94 -0.98
N THR A 230 -1.21 -17.55 -1.31
CA THR A 230 -2.40 -18.42 -1.18
C THR A 230 -2.42 -19.58 -2.17
N ASN A 231 -1.84 -19.42 -3.37
CA ASN A 231 -1.82 -20.48 -4.39
C ASN A 231 -0.43 -21.11 -4.59
N GLU A 232 0.53 -20.80 -3.72
CA GLU A 232 1.83 -21.46 -3.74
C GLU A 232 1.90 -22.52 -2.66
N VAL A 233 2.29 -23.72 -3.05
CA VAL A 233 2.54 -24.84 -2.13
C VAL A 233 4.05 -25.00 -2.02
N PHE A 234 4.61 -25.17 -0.82
CA PHE A 234 6.04 -25.48 -0.71
C PHE A 234 6.29 -26.86 -1.32
N ASN A 235 6.91 -26.92 -2.50
CA ASN A 235 7.01 -28.17 -3.25
C ASN A 235 8.45 -28.42 -3.70
N ASN A 236 9.15 -29.28 -2.97
CA ASN A 236 10.55 -29.63 -3.17
C ASN A 236 10.73 -30.61 -4.35
N GLY A 237 10.20 -30.29 -5.55
CA GLY A 237 10.45 -31.10 -6.75
C GLY A 237 9.39 -31.16 -7.85
N SER A 238 8.25 -30.46 -7.78
CA SER A 238 7.31 -30.35 -8.90
C SER A 238 6.93 -28.91 -9.14
N GLY A 239 7.27 -28.40 -10.34
CA GLY A 239 7.38 -26.98 -10.73
C GLY A 239 6.11 -26.12 -10.71
N SER A 240 5.39 -26.11 -9.60
CA SER A 240 4.32 -25.17 -9.27
C SER A 240 4.31 -24.86 -7.77
N GLY A 241 5.48 -24.76 -7.16
CA GLY A 241 5.63 -24.59 -5.70
C GLY A 241 6.42 -23.35 -5.33
N PHE A 242 6.54 -23.07 -4.03
CA PHE A 242 7.41 -22.00 -3.52
C PHE A 242 8.81 -22.17 -4.08
N GLU A 243 9.18 -21.30 -5.01
CA GLU A 243 10.41 -21.44 -5.78
C GLU A 243 11.61 -21.00 -4.91
N PRO A 244 12.81 -21.60 -5.08
CA PRO A 244 14.01 -21.18 -4.35
C PRO A 244 14.34 -19.69 -4.48
N GLU A 245 13.90 -19.05 -5.57
CA GLU A 245 14.04 -17.61 -5.80
C GLU A 245 13.24 -16.74 -4.81
N HIS A 246 12.19 -17.27 -4.17
CA HIS A 246 11.44 -16.57 -3.12
C HIS A 246 12.25 -16.47 -1.81
N ALA A 247 13.12 -17.44 -1.53
CA ALA A 247 13.90 -17.48 -0.30
C ALA A 247 14.88 -16.30 -0.15
N SER A 248 15.42 -15.80 -1.25
CA SER A 248 16.30 -14.61 -1.24
C SER A 248 15.55 -13.28 -1.17
N LYS A 249 14.22 -13.30 -1.33
CA LYS A 249 13.39 -12.08 -1.45
C LYS A 249 12.60 -11.76 -0.19
N VAL A 250 12.53 -12.69 0.75
CA VAL A 250 11.88 -12.48 2.04
C VAL A 250 12.93 -12.40 3.13
N THR A 251 12.85 -11.35 3.95
CA THR A 251 13.72 -11.13 5.10
C THR A 251 12.90 -10.97 6.38
N PHE A 252 13.51 -11.31 7.52
CA PHE A 252 13.03 -10.97 8.85
C PHE A 252 14.06 -10.07 9.51
N ASN A 253 13.67 -8.84 9.84
CA ASN A 253 14.57 -7.81 10.37
C ASN A 253 15.84 -7.62 9.51
N GLY A 254 15.67 -7.59 8.18
CA GLY A 254 16.76 -7.45 7.21
C GLY A 254 17.66 -8.67 7.03
N ALA A 255 17.43 -9.76 7.77
CA ALA A 255 18.13 -11.03 7.58
C ALA A 255 17.31 -11.94 6.65
N ALA A 256 17.97 -12.59 5.68
CA ALA A 256 17.31 -13.55 4.79
C ALA A 256 16.55 -14.61 5.60
N LEU A 257 15.30 -14.83 5.22
CA LEU A 257 14.42 -15.76 5.91
C LEU A 257 14.78 -17.19 5.47
N VAL A 258 15.09 -18.05 6.44
CA VAL A 258 15.38 -19.45 6.17
C VAL A 258 14.07 -20.22 6.25
N PHE A 259 13.63 -20.73 5.11
CA PHE A 259 12.52 -21.68 5.03
C PHE A 259 13.08 -23.08 5.32
N GLY A 260 12.48 -23.77 6.28
CA GLY A 260 12.90 -25.11 6.70
C GLY A 260 12.82 -26.13 5.57
N THR A 261 13.53 -27.26 5.72
CA THR A 261 13.53 -28.33 4.70
C THR A 261 12.28 -29.22 4.75
N ASP A 262 11.53 -29.15 5.85
CA ASP A 262 10.25 -29.83 6.07
C ASP A 262 9.18 -28.81 6.51
N PRO A 263 8.11 -28.60 5.72
CA PRO A 263 7.03 -27.66 6.09
C PRO A 263 6.20 -28.12 7.30
N PHE A 264 6.39 -29.35 7.79
CA PHE A 264 5.62 -29.93 8.89
C PHE A 264 6.40 -30.10 10.20
N THR A 265 7.71 -29.87 10.20
CA THR A 265 8.54 -30.01 11.39
C THR A 265 9.27 -28.71 11.67
N PRO A 266 8.92 -27.96 12.74
CA PRO A 266 9.70 -26.81 13.18
C PRO A 266 11.12 -27.25 13.56
N GLU A 267 12.12 -26.74 12.86
CA GLU A 267 13.54 -27.03 13.10
C GLU A 267 14.19 -25.87 13.89
N ILE A 268 15.19 -26.19 14.71
CA ILE A 268 15.98 -25.16 15.40
C ILE A 268 16.78 -24.40 14.35
N GLY A 269 16.40 -23.14 14.10
CA GLY A 269 16.96 -22.29 13.04
C GLY A 269 15.93 -21.75 12.05
N ASP A 270 14.70 -22.26 12.09
CA ASP A 270 13.58 -21.71 11.33
C ASP A 270 13.13 -20.39 11.96
N ASN A 271 13.24 -19.30 11.20
CA ASN A 271 12.90 -17.96 11.69
C ASN A 271 11.50 -17.49 11.28
N ALA A 272 10.76 -18.27 10.47
CA ALA A 272 9.34 -18.01 10.27
C ALA A 272 8.52 -19.29 10.20
N LEU A 273 7.46 -19.24 11.00
CA LEU A 273 6.33 -20.12 10.90
C LEU A 273 5.52 -19.60 9.69
N ALA A 274 5.74 -20.19 8.51
CA ALA A 274 4.84 -20.08 7.36
C ALA A 274 3.53 -20.80 7.73
N THR A 275 2.77 -20.21 8.66
CA THR A 275 1.81 -20.92 9.52
C THR A 275 0.60 -21.49 8.80
N GLN A 276 0.33 -21.08 7.56
CA GLN A 276 -0.73 -21.67 6.75
C GLN A 276 -0.34 -21.57 5.28
N ILE A 277 0.61 -22.40 4.88
CA ILE A 277 0.67 -22.91 3.51
C ILE A 277 -0.36 -24.05 3.49
N ASN A 278 -1.49 -23.81 2.83
CA ASN A 278 -2.50 -24.86 2.65
C ASN A 278 -2.01 -25.94 1.67
#